data_AF-A0A7M2AE82-F1
#
_entry.id   AF-A0A7M2AE82-F1
#
_cell.length_a   1.000
_cell.length_b   1.000
_cell.length_c   1.000
_cell.angle_alpha   90.00
_cell.angle_beta   90.00
_cell.angle_gamma   90.00
#
_symmetry.space_group_name_H-M   'P 1'
#
loop_
_entity.id
_entity.type
_entity.pdbx_description
1 polymer ?
#
loop_
_entity_poly.entity_id
_entity_poly.type
_entity_poly.pdbx_seq_one_letter_code
_entity_poly.pdbx_strand_id
1 'polypeptide(L)'
;MTIQQILIKLTLLTDQMVDRLSEVTYEELESFTGERELLVQQLLVLQEKPTADEKEQIVSILSYDSLIKSRMEFFKNEASNFLEKQGAIKAQQVAYQTAYIPDSLFIDDRK
;
A
#
# COMPACT_ATOMS: atom_id res chain seq x y z
N MET A 1 -29.41 -3.08 -4.71
CA MET A 1 -28.54 -4.15 -5.23
C MET A 1 -28.76 -5.38 -4.38
N THR A 2 -28.79 -6.58 -4.96
CA THR A 2 -28.85 -7.85 -4.20
C THR A 2 -27.45 -8.30 -3.78
N ILE A 3 -27.34 -9.25 -2.83
CA ILE A 3 -26.05 -9.88 -2.47
C ILE A 3 -25.34 -10.38 -3.73
N GLN A 4 -26.01 -11.19 -4.56
CA GLN A 4 -25.42 -11.72 -5.79
C GLN A 4 -24.85 -10.64 -6.73
N GLN A 5 -25.52 -9.50 -6.88
CA GLN A 5 -25.01 -8.41 -7.72
C GLN A 5 -23.73 -7.78 -7.13
N ILE A 6 -23.64 -7.68 -5.80
CA ILE A 6 -22.45 -7.16 -5.12
C ILE A 6 -21.31 -8.16 -5.26
N LEU A 7 -21.56 -9.45 -5.08
CA LEU A 7 -20.55 -10.50 -5.23
C LEU A 7 -19.99 -10.56 -6.65
N ILE A 8 -20.82 -10.43 -7.68
CA ILE A 8 -20.34 -10.34 -9.07
C ILE A 8 -19.36 -9.17 -9.26
N LYS A 9 -19.68 -8.00 -8.70
CA LYS A 9 -18.78 -6.83 -8.78
C LYS A 9 -17.49 -7.05 -8.01
N LEU A 10 -17.57 -7.62 -6.81
CA LEU A 10 -16.40 -7.95 -6.00
C LEU A 10 -15.50 -8.96 -6.72
N THR A 11 -16.06 -10.01 -7.32
CA THR A 11 -15.30 -10.98 -8.11
C THR A 11 -14.60 -10.31 -9.29
N LEU A 12 -15.32 -9.53 -10.10
CA LEU A 12 -14.71 -8.83 -11.24
C LEU A 12 -13.59 -7.87 -10.81
N LEU A 13 -13.83 -7.10 -9.76
CA LEU A 13 -12.84 -6.17 -9.19
C LEU A 13 -11.60 -6.92 -8.69
N THR A 14 -11.79 -8.04 -7.99
CA THR A 14 -10.70 -8.87 -7.49
C THR A 14 -9.92 -9.54 -8.62
N ASP A 15 -10.59 -10.16 -9.58
CA ASP A 15 -9.95 -10.83 -10.72
C ASP A 15 -9.12 -9.83 -11.54
N GLN A 16 -9.70 -8.65 -11.84
CA GLN A 16 -8.99 -7.58 -12.55
C GLN A 16 -7.75 -7.10 -11.79
N MET A 17 -7.77 -7.06 -10.46
CA MET A 17 -6.60 -6.68 -9.67
C MET A 17 -5.54 -7.79 -9.68
N VAL A 18 -5.97 -9.05 -9.52
CA VAL A 18 -5.08 -10.21 -9.48
C VAL A 18 -4.36 -10.44 -10.81
N ASP A 19 -5.07 -10.31 -11.95
CA ASP A 19 -4.54 -10.55 -13.30
C ASP A 19 -3.32 -9.67 -13.64
N ARG A 20 -3.25 -8.47 -13.06
CA ARG A 20 -2.20 -7.45 -13.30
C ARG A 20 -1.43 -7.09 -12.04
N LEU A 21 -1.50 -7.92 -10.99
CA LEU A 21 -0.96 -7.58 -9.67
C LEU A 21 0.55 -7.30 -9.66
N SER A 22 1.32 -7.90 -10.57
CA SER A 22 2.75 -7.62 -10.72
C SER A 22 3.06 -6.25 -11.31
N GLU A 23 2.09 -5.65 -12.00
CA GLU A 23 2.24 -4.41 -12.77
C GLU A 23 1.52 -3.22 -12.12
N VAL A 24 0.61 -3.48 -11.15
CA VAL A 24 -0.13 -2.40 -10.49
C VAL A 24 0.77 -1.51 -9.66
N THR A 25 0.38 -0.24 -9.56
CA THR A 25 1.01 0.75 -8.67
C THR A 25 0.37 0.76 -7.28
N TYR A 26 0.96 1.53 -6.36
CA TYR A 26 0.39 1.75 -5.04
C TYR A 26 -0.97 2.47 -5.10
N GLU A 27 -1.10 3.49 -5.95
CA GLU A 27 -2.33 4.28 -6.12
C GLU A 27 -3.49 3.43 -6.68
N GLU A 28 -3.16 2.48 -7.55
CA GLU A 28 -4.14 1.54 -8.10
C GLU A 28 -4.61 0.53 -7.04
N LEU A 29 -3.71 0.07 -6.16
CA LEU A 29 -4.07 -0.75 -5.00
C LEU A 29 -4.93 0.02 -4.00
N GLU A 30 -4.61 1.30 -3.75
CA GLU A 30 -5.40 2.16 -2.88
C GLU A 30 -6.82 2.32 -3.44
N SER A 31 -6.94 2.66 -4.73
CA SER A 31 -8.22 2.79 -5.43
C SER A 31 -9.04 1.51 -5.35
N PHE A 32 -8.41 0.36 -5.64
CA PHE A 32 -9.04 -0.96 -5.51
C PHE A 32 -9.57 -1.22 -4.09
N THR A 33 -8.78 -0.93 -3.06
CA THR A 33 -9.23 -1.14 -1.68
C THR A 33 -10.42 -0.25 -1.33
N GLY A 34 -10.43 1.00 -1.82
CA GLY A 34 -11.56 1.91 -1.66
C GLY A 34 -12.82 1.39 -2.34
N GLU A 35 -12.72 0.94 -3.59
CA GLU A 35 -13.86 0.36 -4.32
C GLU A 35 -14.37 -0.93 -3.66
N ARG A 36 -13.46 -1.79 -3.21
CA ARG A 36 -13.80 -3.03 -2.49
C ARG A 36 -14.53 -2.72 -1.19
N GLU A 37 -14.06 -1.75 -0.41
CA GLU A 37 -14.67 -1.32 0.84
C GLU A 37 -16.11 -0.82 0.61
N LEU A 38 -16.34 0.00 -0.43
CA LEU A 38 -17.69 0.49 -0.78
C LEU A 38 -18.65 -0.66 -1.11
N LEU A 39 -18.19 -1.69 -1.80
CA LEU A 39 -19.00 -2.88 -2.10
C LEU A 39 -19.29 -3.71 -0.85
N VAL A 40 -18.29 -3.90 0.02
CA VAL A 40 -18.46 -4.61 1.30
C VAL A 40 -19.43 -3.86 2.22
N GLN A 41 -19.36 -2.54 2.30
CA GLN A 41 -20.30 -1.72 3.07
C GLN A 41 -21.74 -1.88 2.56
N GLN A 42 -21.95 -1.93 1.24
CA GLN A 42 -23.27 -2.20 0.67
C GLN A 42 -23.77 -3.60 1.06
N LEU A 43 -22.89 -4.59 1.13
CA LEU A 43 -23.24 -5.95 1.55
C LEU A 43 -23.68 -5.99 3.03
N LEU A 44 -22.97 -5.25 3.90
CA LEU A 44 -23.29 -5.14 5.32
C LEU A 44 -24.65 -4.44 5.57
N VAL A 45 -25.01 -3.45 4.75
CA VAL A 45 -26.28 -2.72 4.87
C VAL A 45 -27.49 -3.60 4.56
N LEU A 46 -27.36 -4.61 3.69
CA LEU A 46 -28.47 -5.49 3.33
C LEU A 46 -28.95 -6.35 4.51
N GLN A 47 -28.08 -6.67 5.47
CA GLN A 47 -28.38 -7.53 6.64
C GLN A 47 -29.02 -8.90 6.28
N GLU A 48 -28.93 -9.31 5.02
CA GLU A 48 -29.43 -10.58 4.51
C GLU A 48 -28.40 -11.69 4.79
N LYS A 49 -28.91 -12.91 5.04
CA LYS A 49 -28.03 -14.08 5.17
C LYS A 49 -27.68 -14.60 3.78
N PRO A 50 -26.37 -14.70 3.44
CA PRO A 50 -25.98 -15.28 2.16
C PRO A 50 -26.36 -16.76 2.10
N THR A 51 -26.76 -17.19 0.91
CA THR A 51 -26.97 -18.59 0.51
C THR A 51 -25.66 -19.39 0.57
N ALA A 52 -25.73 -20.72 0.37
CA ALA A 52 -24.53 -21.55 0.32
C ALA A 52 -23.60 -21.14 -0.82
N ASP A 53 -24.15 -20.93 -2.02
CA ASP A 53 -23.41 -20.53 -3.22
C ASP A 53 -22.75 -19.15 -3.05
N GLU A 54 -23.46 -18.19 -2.46
CA GLU A 54 -22.91 -16.86 -2.17
C GLU A 54 -21.77 -16.92 -1.14
N LYS A 55 -21.83 -17.83 -0.16
CA LYS A 55 -20.72 -18.05 0.77
C LYS A 55 -19.49 -18.62 0.08
N GLU A 56 -19.68 -19.56 -0.85
CA GLU A 56 -18.58 -20.13 -1.63
C GLU A 56 -17.91 -19.05 -2.50
N GLN A 57 -18.71 -18.18 -3.12
CA GLN A 57 -18.19 -17.01 -3.84
C GLN A 57 -17.38 -16.08 -2.94
N ILE A 58 -17.87 -15.78 -1.73
CA ILE A 58 -17.14 -14.98 -0.74
C ILE A 58 -15.80 -15.64 -0.39
N VAL A 59 -15.78 -16.95 -0.14
CA VAL A 59 -14.54 -17.69 0.16
C VAL A 59 -13.56 -17.62 -1.01
N SER A 60 -14.04 -17.76 -2.25
CA SER A 60 -13.21 -17.63 -3.45
C SER A 60 -12.56 -16.24 -3.54
N ILE A 61 -13.35 -15.17 -3.35
CA ILE A 61 -12.85 -13.78 -3.34
C ILE A 61 -11.77 -13.61 -2.27
N LEU A 62 -12.03 -14.08 -1.04
CA LEU A 62 -11.10 -13.96 0.09
C LEU A 62 -9.79 -14.74 -0.09
N SER A 63 -9.79 -15.78 -0.93
CA SER A 63 -8.58 -16.58 -1.18
C SER A 63 -7.44 -15.75 -1.81
N TYR A 64 -7.79 -14.73 -2.58
CA TYR A 64 -6.84 -13.81 -3.24
C TYR A 64 -6.25 -12.74 -2.30
N ASP A 65 -6.84 -12.52 -1.12
CA ASP A 65 -6.42 -11.44 -0.20
C ASP A 65 -4.96 -11.60 0.25
N SER A 66 -4.48 -12.84 0.39
CA SER A 66 -3.10 -13.11 0.77
C SER A 66 -2.11 -12.61 -0.28
N LEU A 67 -2.43 -12.82 -1.57
CA LEU A 67 -1.62 -12.41 -2.70
C LEU A 67 -1.61 -10.88 -2.83
N ILE A 68 -2.78 -10.24 -2.74
CA ILE A 68 -2.91 -8.78 -2.78
C ILE A 68 -2.15 -8.13 -1.62
N LYS A 69 -2.29 -8.66 -0.39
CA LYS A 69 -1.55 -8.16 0.78
C LYS A 69 -0.04 -8.29 0.62
N SER A 70 0.44 -9.38 0.01
CA SER A 70 1.87 -9.54 -0.26
C SER A 70 2.39 -8.44 -1.18
N ARG A 71 1.63 -8.03 -2.20
CA ARG A 71 1.99 -6.90 -3.07
C ARG A 71 2.00 -5.57 -2.32
N MET A 72 1.04 -5.34 -1.42
CA MET A 72 1.03 -4.14 -0.56
C MET A 72 2.26 -4.09 0.36
N GLU A 73 2.62 -5.21 0.99
CA GLU A 73 3.81 -5.30 1.83
C GLU A 73 5.10 -5.09 1.02
N PHE A 74 5.15 -5.55 -0.23
CA PHE A 74 6.26 -5.24 -1.13
C PHE A 74 6.46 -3.73 -1.28
N PHE A 75 5.40 -2.97 -1.59
CA PHE A 75 5.49 -1.52 -1.73
C PHE A 75 5.88 -0.81 -0.43
N LYS A 76 5.31 -1.26 0.70
CA LYS A 76 5.65 -0.74 2.02
C LYS A 76 7.14 -0.95 2.33
N ASN A 77 7.67 -2.14 2.06
CA ASN A 77 9.08 -2.45 2.28
C ASN A 77 10.00 -1.65 1.34
N GLU A 78 9.60 -1.47 0.08
CA GLU A 78 10.34 -0.63 -0.87
C GLU A 78 10.43 0.83 -0.38
N ALA A 79 9.32 1.40 0.08
CA ALA A 79 9.27 2.74 0.63
C ALA A 79 10.12 2.88 1.91
N SER A 80 10.04 1.91 2.83
CA SER A 80 10.89 1.87 4.03
C SER A 80 12.38 1.84 3.67
N ASN A 81 12.78 0.95 2.75
CA ASN A 81 14.16 0.85 2.29
C ASN A 81 14.66 2.15 1.63
N PHE A 82 13.79 2.82 0.87
CA PHE A 82 14.12 4.11 0.24
C PHE A 82 14.37 5.20 1.31
N LEU A 83 13.52 5.28 2.32
CA LEU A 83 13.67 6.25 3.42
C LEU A 83 14.95 5.99 4.24
N GLU A 84 15.27 4.73 4.55
CA GLU A 84 16.51 4.37 5.25
C GLU A 84 17.75 4.78 4.46
N LYS A 85 17.78 4.50 3.15
CA LYS A 85 18.88 4.92 2.28
C LYS A 85 19.04 6.44 2.25
N GLN A 86 17.94 7.20 2.19
CA GLN A 86 18.03 8.65 2.26
C GLN A 86 18.57 9.15 3.61
N GLY A 87 18.17 8.52 4.73
CA GLY A 87 18.71 8.83 6.05
C GLY A 87 20.22 8.60 6.11
N ALA A 88 20.70 7.46 5.60
CA ALA A 88 22.12 7.14 5.54
C ALA A 88 22.91 8.13 4.67
N ILE A 89 22.39 8.53 3.50
CA ILE A 89 23.02 9.53 2.63
C ILE A 89 23.13 10.88 3.33
N LYS A 90 22.08 11.34 4.02
CA LYS A 90 22.11 12.61 4.76
C LYS A 90 23.12 12.56 5.90
N ALA A 91 23.18 11.46 6.65
CA ALA A 91 24.17 11.26 7.71
C ALA A 91 25.61 11.27 7.15
N GLN A 92 25.83 10.63 6.00
CA GLN A 92 27.12 10.63 5.32
C GLN A 92 27.50 12.03 4.84
N GLN A 93 26.58 12.77 4.20
CA GLN A 93 26.83 14.16 3.77
C GLN A 93 27.19 15.08 4.94
N VAL A 94 26.51 14.95 6.08
CA VAL A 94 26.85 15.72 7.30
C VAL A 94 28.25 15.34 7.79
N ALA A 95 28.60 14.06 7.87
CA ALA A 95 29.93 13.63 8.30
C ALA A 95 31.05 14.16 7.39
N TYR A 96 30.86 14.13 6.06
CA TYR A 96 31.81 14.69 5.11
C TYR A 96 31.89 16.23 5.16
N GLN A 97 30.76 16.93 5.33
CA GLN A 97 30.76 18.40 5.47
C GLN A 97 31.41 18.85 6.79
N THR A 98 31.21 18.10 7.89
CA THR A 98 31.84 18.42 9.19
C THR A 98 33.34 18.10 9.18
N ALA A 99 33.77 17.10 8.40
CA ALA A 99 35.20 16.80 8.19
C ALA A 99 35.90 17.79 7.22
N TYR A 100 35.13 18.54 6.44
CA TYR A 100 35.61 19.58 5.51
C TYR A 100 35.23 20.98 6.01
N ILE A 101 35.41 21.23 7.31
CA ILE A 101 35.59 22.59 7.81
C ILE A 101 37.12 22.76 7.93
N PRO A 102 37.80 23.40 6.96
CA PRO A 102 39.17 23.84 7.19
C PRO A 102 39.11 24.85 8.32
N ASP A 103 40.04 24.74 9.27
CA ASP A 103 40.27 25.70 10.36
C ASP A 103 40.25 27.15 9.86
N SER A 104 39.07 27.75 9.83
CA SER A 104 38.88 29.17 9.62
C SER A 104 38.41 29.77 10.94
N LEU A 105 39.27 29.58 11.95
CA LEU A 105 39.39 30.44 13.11
C LEU A 105 39.78 31.85 12.63
N PHE A 106 38.80 32.67 12.26
CA PHE A 106 38.99 34.12 12.29
C PHE A 106 38.61 34.60 13.69
N ILE A 107 39.59 34.54 14.59
CA ILE A 107 39.58 35.30 15.84
C ILE A 107 39.76 36.77 15.43
N ASP A 108 38.71 37.57 15.58
CA ASP A 108 38.86 39.02 15.65
C ASP A 108 39.15 39.39 17.11
N ASP A 109 40.44 39.39 17.44
CA ASP A 109 40.95 40.14 18.60
C ASP A 109 41.59 41.39 18.02
N ARG A 110 40.98 42.56 18.27
CA ARG A 110 41.67 43.83 18.51
C ARG A 110 40.74 44.97 18.96
N LYS A 111 40.88 45.26 20.26
CA LYS A 111 40.86 46.54 20.99
C LYS A 111 39.62 47.44 20.96
#